data_AF-A0A3D2CL04-F1
#
_entry.id   AF-A0A3D2CL04-F1
#
_cell.length_a   1.000
_cell.length_b   1.000
_cell.length_c   1.000
_cell.angle_alpha   90.00
_cell.angle_beta   90.00
_cell.angle_gamma   90.00
#
_symmetry.space_group_name_H-M   'P 1'
#
loop_
_entity.id
_entity.type
_entity.pdbx_description
1 polymer ?
#
loop_
_entity_poly.entity_id
_entity_poly.type
_entity_poly.pdbx_seq_one_letter_code
_entity_poly.pdbx_strand_id
1 'polypeptide(L)'
;MALTRGLRSVAFKVMFIGKSSFKFGTTYITLKAQNRRALHITYSYVFLDEFQDTTDIQYALVKECFFGSNTKVTAVGDNKQRIMVWAGAAKQIFKIFCDEWNPKDVRLLMNHRSAPRLVVLQQEMYASLKEKATEVCVSDKWAEDDGDIALIIAGDEQLEAGAVSADILERISGGKKPNEICILCKQLPQNYASAIIAELAKHGVRARIETDYQDLIKEPIVDLLIKFMLCAYDRKHPNGWNFIGESLVELWGIGETQENGVYDEMQRKLVNLADTVKKTAQQGFDGVQWHDTLGTIIRFFSIEKIKAKFPAYKQGAHFDDLIEKFENLFFTEYVAACGDWNLAIENFCGEHSVPIMTIHKSKGLEYSAVYFVGLEDSAFWNFRNQPDEDRCTFFVALSRAKESVTFTFCKRRTGMRYPMQQHNAINEFFDLLQKPGIAEVKTVS
;
A
#
# COMPACT_ATOMS: atom_id res chain seq x y z
N MET A 1 -31.95 36.72 16.32
CA MET A 1 -31.80 36.70 14.86
C MET A 1 -31.19 35.35 14.49
N ALA A 2 -32.06 34.39 14.19
CA ALA A 2 -32.05 33.63 12.93
C ALA A 2 -30.82 32.70 12.76
N LEU A 3 -30.99 31.40 13.02
CA LEU A 3 -31.23 30.40 11.97
C LEU A 3 -30.10 30.33 10.94
N THR A 4 -29.17 29.39 11.14
CA THR A 4 -28.76 28.43 10.10
C THR A 4 -28.15 27.19 10.76
N ARG A 5 -29.00 26.17 10.95
CA ARG A 5 -28.59 24.77 10.90
C ARG A 5 -27.96 24.54 9.51
N GLY A 6 -26.64 24.57 9.44
CA GLY A 6 -25.92 23.91 8.37
C GLY A 6 -25.80 22.43 8.75
N LEU A 7 -26.78 21.61 8.36
CA LEU A 7 -26.55 20.17 8.22
C LEU A 7 -25.49 20.02 7.12
N ARG A 8 -24.20 20.07 7.52
CA ARG A 8 -23.12 19.61 6.65
C ARG A 8 -23.43 18.16 6.36
N SER A 9 -23.74 17.83 5.11
CA SER A 9 -23.84 16.44 4.68
C SER A 9 -22.45 15.82 4.87
N VAL A 10 -22.28 15.03 5.93
CA VAL A 10 -21.01 14.34 6.15
C VAL A 10 -20.97 13.15 5.20
N ALA A 11 -19.90 13.05 4.42
CA ALA A 11 -19.63 11.87 3.60
C ALA A 11 -18.88 10.84 4.44
N PHE A 12 -19.35 9.59 4.44
CA PHE A 12 -18.65 8.48 5.09
C PHE A 12 -17.91 7.67 4.01
N LYS A 13 -16.56 7.66 4.04
CA LYS A 13 -15.76 6.81 3.17
C LYS A 13 -15.37 5.54 3.93
N VAL A 14 -15.81 4.39 3.43
CA VAL A 14 -15.35 3.09 3.88
C VAL A 14 -14.33 2.57 2.88
N MET A 15 -13.11 2.35 3.37
CA MET A 15 -12.03 1.78 2.58
C MET A 15 -11.79 0.36 3.08
N PHE A 16 -12.15 -0.63 2.27
CA PHE A 16 -11.96 -2.04 2.61
C PHE A 16 -10.56 -2.52 2.18
N ILE A 17 -9.50 -2.01 2.83
CA ILE A 17 -8.14 -2.54 2.61
C ILE A 17 -7.86 -3.62 3.65
N GLY A 18 -7.54 -4.83 3.17
CA GLY A 18 -7.50 -6.09 3.92
C GLY A 18 -6.39 -6.26 4.96
N LYS A 19 -6.29 -5.36 5.93
CA LYS A 19 -5.65 -5.60 7.24
C LYS A 19 -6.35 -4.92 8.42
N SER A 20 -7.46 -4.20 8.22
CA SER A 20 -8.25 -3.71 9.35
C SER A 20 -9.11 -4.83 9.90
N SER A 21 -8.56 -5.54 10.90
CA SER A 21 -9.27 -6.52 11.72
C SER A 21 -10.38 -5.85 12.53
N PHE A 22 -11.51 -5.56 11.91
CA PHE A 22 -12.76 -5.47 12.64
C PHE A 22 -13.22 -6.89 12.96
N LYS A 23 -12.66 -7.47 14.04
CA LYS A 23 -13.23 -8.67 14.68
C LYS A 23 -14.54 -8.28 15.34
N PHE A 24 -15.61 -8.19 14.55
CA PHE A 24 -16.94 -8.41 15.10
C PHE A 24 -17.13 -9.92 15.13
N GLY A 25 -17.36 -10.47 16.32
CA GLY A 25 -17.70 -11.89 16.48
C GLY A 25 -18.89 -12.25 15.57
N THR A 26 -19.02 -13.53 15.28
CA THR A 26 -20.00 -14.24 14.42
C THR A 26 -21.48 -14.04 14.79
N THR A 27 -21.83 -12.91 15.41
CA THR A 27 -23.16 -12.59 15.91
C THR A 27 -23.78 -11.54 14.98
N TYR A 28 -24.99 -11.84 14.49
CA TYR A 28 -25.87 -10.91 13.77
C TYR A 28 -25.67 -9.47 14.24
N ILE A 29 -25.17 -8.60 13.36
CA ILE A 29 -25.03 -7.18 13.65
C ILE A 29 -26.44 -6.60 13.58
N THR A 30 -27.13 -6.56 14.72
CA THR A 30 -28.38 -5.82 14.85
C THR A 30 -28.07 -4.52 15.56
N LEU A 31 -28.11 -3.41 14.82
CA LEU A 31 -27.93 -2.09 15.43
C LEU A 31 -29.23 -1.67 16.09
N LYS A 32 -29.15 -1.18 17.33
CA LYS A 32 -30.30 -0.55 17.98
C LYS A 32 -30.85 0.57 17.08
N ALA A 33 -32.17 0.69 16.99
CA ALA A 33 -32.83 1.64 16.11
C ALA A 33 -32.34 3.09 16.29
N GLN A 34 -32.01 3.49 17.52
CA GLN A 34 -31.46 4.80 17.84
C GLN A 34 -30.10 5.04 17.15
N ASN A 35 -29.22 4.05 17.11
CA ASN A 35 -27.91 4.14 16.47
C ASN A 35 -28.04 4.23 14.95
N ARG A 36 -28.92 3.42 14.34
CA ARG A 36 -29.20 3.52 12.89
C ARG A 36 -29.72 4.90 12.52
N ARG A 37 -30.67 5.43 13.30
CA ARG A 37 -31.23 6.77 13.07
C ARG A 37 -30.17 7.86 13.17
N ALA A 38 -29.26 7.76 14.14
CA ALA A 38 -28.13 8.68 14.25
C ALA A 38 -27.24 8.62 12.99
N LEU A 39 -26.89 7.42 12.52
CA LEU A 39 -26.11 7.24 11.29
C LEU A 39 -26.79 7.86 10.06
N HIS A 40 -28.10 7.65 9.89
CA HIS A 40 -28.87 8.21 8.77
C HIS A 40 -28.94 9.75 8.78
N ILE A 41 -28.99 10.35 9.98
CA ILE A 41 -29.01 11.81 10.13
C ILE A 41 -27.61 12.39 9.85
N THR A 42 -26.57 11.72 10.32
CA THR A 42 -25.18 12.18 10.17
C THR A 42 -24.69 12.04 8.73
N TYR A 43 -24.97 10.90 8.10
CA TYR A 43 -24.40 10.53 6.81
C TYR A 43 -25.48 10.46 5.74
N SER A 44 -25.57 11.52 4.92
CA SER A 44 -26.46 11.52 3.75
C SER A 44 -25.85 10.78 2.55
N TYR A 45 -24.53 10.60 2.55
CA TYR A 45 -23.76 9.94 1.50
C TYR A 45 -22.74 8.97 2.09
N VAL A 46 -22.67 7.78 1.52
CA VAL A 46 -21.73 6.72 1.91
C VAL A 46 -21.02 6.22 0.65
N PHE A 47 -19.69 6.20 0.68
CA PHE A 47 -18.85 5.71 -0.40
C PHE A 47 -18.12 4.46 0.07
N LEU A 48 -18.28 3.36 -0.68
CA LEU A 48 -17.59 2.10 -0.45
C LEU A 48 -16.51 1.98 -1.53
N ASP A 49 -15.25 2.09 -1.14
CA ASP A 49 -14.10 1.98 -2.03
C ASP A 49 -13.54 0.54 -1.98
N GLU A 50 -12.88 0.10 -3.05
CA GLU A 50 -12.35 -1.27 -3.20
C GLU A 50 -13.42 -2.36 -2.97
N PHE A 51 -14.66 -2.11 -3.43
CA PHE A 51 -15.82 -2.92 -3.08
C PHE A 51 -15.70 -4.41 -3.48
N GLN A 52 -14.89 -4.74 -4.50
CA GLN A 52 -14.61 -6.13 -4.89
C GLN A 52 -14.00 -6.99 -3.78
N ASP A 53 -13.34 -6.38 -2.81
CA ASP A 53 -12.65 -7.08 -1.71
C ASP A 53 -13.47 -7.12 -0.42
N THR A 54 -14.72 -6.64 -0.46
CA THR A 54 -15.60 -6.60 0.71
C THR A 54 -15.97 -8.02 1.15
N THR A 55 -15.88 -8.29 2.46
CA THR A 55 -16.33 -9.55 3.07
C THR A 55 -17.84 -9.55 3.34
N ASP A 56 -18.44 -10.73 3.52
CA ASP A 56 -19.87 -10.84 3.85
C ASP A 56 -20.24 -10.05 5.12
N ILE A 57 -19.36 -10.04 6.12
CA ILE A 57 -19.58 -9.32 7.39
C ILE A 57 -19.53 -7.80 7.18
N GLN A 58 -18.55 -7.32 6.40
CA GLN A 58 -18.43 -5.91 6.07
C GLN A 58 -19.65 -5.41 5.30
N TYR A 59 -20.11 -6.20 4.33
CA TYR A 59 -21.32 -5.89 3.57
C TYR A 59 -22.58 -5.90 4.45
N ALA A 60 -22.73 -6.91 5.30
CA ALA A 60 -23.85 -7.01 6.24
C ALA A 60 -23.92 -5.80 7.18
N LEU A 61 -22.78 -5.30 7.66
CA LEU A 61 -22.72 -4.07 8.47
C LEU A 61 -23.22 -2.85 7.69
N VAL A 62 -22.76 -2.64 6.45
CA VAL A 62 -23.22 -1.52 5.61
C VAL A 62 -24.73 -1.61 5.38
N LYS A 63 -25.23 -2.82 5.11
CA LYS A 63 -26.66 -3.07 4.91
C LYS A 63 -27.45 -2.75 6.18
N GLU A 64 -27.04 -3.25 7.33
CA GLU A 64 -27.72 -2.95 8.61
C GLU A 64 -27.71 -1.45 8.92
N CYS A 65 -26.61 -0.76 8.59
CA CYS A 65 -26.49 0.67 8.82
C CYS A 65 -27.40 1.50 7.92
N PHE A 66 -27.53 1.19 6.62
CA PHE A 66 -28.06 2.15 5.64
C PHE A 66 -29.17 1.62 4.73
N PHE A 67 -29.43 0.31 4.69
CA PHE A 67 -30.43 -0.27 3.80
C PHE A 67 -31.83 0.24 4.13
N GLY A 68 -32.59 0.63 3.10
CA GLY A 68 -33.92 1.23 3.25
C GLY A 68 -33.94 2.66 3.80
N SER A 69 -32.79 3.30 4.01
CA SER A 69 -32.70 4.71 4.41
C SER A 69 -32.64 5.67 3.21
N ASN A 70 -32.72 6.98 3.47
CA ASN A 70 -32.52 8.01 2.44
C ASN A 70 -31.04 8.26 2.09
N THR A 71 -30.11 7.58 2.76
CA THR A 71 -28.67 7.67 2.53
C THR A 71 -28.33 7.19 1.13
N LYS A 72 -27.53 7.96 0.38
CA LYS A 72 -27.04 7.56 -0.93
C LYS A 72 -25.76 6.75 -0.77
N VAL A 73 -25.84 5.45 -1.08
CA VAL A 73 -24.70 4.53 -1.02
C VAL A 73 -24.14 4.36 -2.43
N THR A 74 -22.84 4.65 -2.60
CA THR A 74 -22.11 4.48 -3.86
C THR A 74 -20.99 3.48 -3.63
N ALA A 75 -21.03 2.35 -4.34
CA ALA A 75 -19.98 1.33 -4.30
C ALA A 75 -19.08 1.47 -5.54
N VAL A 76 -17.77 1.51 -5.32
CA VAL A 76 -16.74 1.68 -6.36
C VAL A 76 -15.76 0.51 -6.24
N GLY A 77 -15.40 -0.07 -7.37
CA GLY A 77 -14.40 -1.13 -7.42
C GLY A 77 -14.30 -1.79 -8.80
N ASP A 78 -13.45 -2.81 -8.89
CA ASP A 78 -13.13 -3.52 -10.13
C ASP A 78 -12.98 -5.03 -9.88
N ASN A 79 -13.85 -5.84 -10.48
CA ASN A 79 -13.81 -7.30 -10.37
C ASN A 79 -12.49 -7.90 -10.88
N LYS A 80 -11.82 -7.26 -11.85
CA LYS A 80 -10.51 -7.69 -12.38
C LYS A 80 -9.40 -7.60 -11.34
N GLN A 81 -9.61 -6.84 -10.27
CA GLN A 81 -8.64 -6.61 -9.21
C GLN A 81 -9.00 -7.34 -7.91
N ARG A 82 -9.92 -8.31 -7.94
CA ARG A 82 -10.34 -9.07 -6.76
C ARG A 82 -9.29 -10.12 -6.39
N ILE A 83 -8.44 -9.77 -5.41
CA ILE A 83 -7.29 -10.61 -4.98
C ILE A 83 -7.29 -10.87 -3.47
N MET A 84 -8.38 -10.54 -2.76
CA MET A 84 -8.49 -10.73 -1.30
C MET A 84 -9.46 -11.85 -0.93
N VAL A 85 -9.70 -12.81 -1.83
CA VAL A 85 -10.62 -13.94 -1.58
C VAL A 85 -10.11 -14.83 -0.44
N TRP A 86 -8.80 -15.05 -0.35
CA TRP A 86 -8.17 -15.73 0.78
C TRP A 86 -8.42 -15.05 2.14
N ALA A 87 -8.68 -13.74 2.15
CA ALA A 87 -9.03 -12.95 3.34
C ALA A 87 -10.54 -12.88 3.59
N GLY A 88 -11.35 -13.64 2.84
CA GLY A 88 -12.80 -13.73 3.00
C GLY A 88 -13.61 -12.76 2.14
N ALA A 89 -13.02 -12.15 1.11
CA ALA A 89 -13.77 -11.32 0.16
C ALA A 89 -14.87 -12.12 -0.55
N ALA A 90 -16.06 -11.55 -0.63
CA ALA A 90 -17.21 -12.20 -1.25
C ALA A 90 -17.07 -12.20 -2.79
N LYS A 91 -17.05 -13.40 -3.39
CA LYS A 91 -16.79 -13.59 -4.83
C LYS A 91 -17.78 -12.86 -5.76
N GLN A 92 -19.01 -12.63 -5.30
CA GLN A 92 -20.10 -12.06 -6.10
C GLN A 92 -20.67 -10.77 -5.50
N ILE A 93 -19.86 -10.01 -4.76
CA ILE A 93 -20.34 -8.86 -4.00
C ILE A 93 -21.07 -7.82 -4.85
N PHE A 94 -20.58 -7.51 -6.06
CA PHE A 94 -21.28 -6.60 -6.98
C PHE A 94 -22.64 -7.13 -7.42
N LYS A 95 -22.74 -8.44 -7.70
CA LYS A 95 -24.01 -9.06 -8.06
C LYS A 95 -25.00 -8.97 -6.90
N ILE A 96 -24.57 -9.30 -5.69
CA ILE A 96 -25.38 -9.18 -4.47
C ILE A 96 -25.86 -7.74 -4.29
N PHE A 97 -24.97 -6.76 -4.40
CA PHE A 97 -25.31 -5.34 -4.28
C PHE A 97 -26.30 -4.89 -5.36
N CYS A 98 -26.11 -5.31 -6.61
CA CYS A 98 -27.01 -4.97 -7.71
C CYS A 98 -28.41 -5.56 -7.52
N ASP A 99 -28.49 -6.85 -7.15
CA ASP A 99 -29.75 -7.55 -6.93
C ASP A 99 -30.54 -6.96 -5.75
N GLU A 100 -29.85 -6.51 -4.69
CA GLU A 100 -30.49 -6.02 -3.47
C GLU A 100 -30.80 -4.51 -3.49
N TRP A 101 -29.94 -3.68 -4.09
CA TRP A 101 -30.07 -2.21 -4.05
C TRP A 101 -30.59 -1.60 -5.34
N ASN A 102 -30.61 -2.36 -6.44
CA ASN A 102 -30.94 -1.87 -7.80
C ASN A 102 -30.26 -0.53 -8.14
N PRO A 103 -28.92 -0.44 -8.03
CA PRO A 103 -28.18 0.80 -8.20
C PRO A 103 -28.14 1.24 -9.66
N LYS A 104 -27.87 2.53 -9.89
CA LYS A 104 -27.48 3.02 -11.22
C LYS A 104 -26.03 2.59 -11.50
N ASP A 105 -25.83 1.72 -12.49
CA ASP A 105 -24.50 1.32 -12.97
C ASP A 105 -23.85 2.47 -13.76
N VAL A 106 -22.58 2.76 -13.45
CA VAL A 106 -21.75 3.77 -14.13
C VAL A 106 -20.36 3.19 -14.31
N ARG A 107 -19.90 3.13 -15.55
CA ARG A 107 -18.55 2.65 -15.90
C ARG A 107 -17.61 3.82 -16.15
N LEU A 108 -16.44 3.78 -15.55
CA LEU A 108 -15.35 4.71 -15.83
C LEU A 108 -14.47 4.10 -16.92
N LEU A 109 -14.54 4.68 -18.12
CA LEU A 109 -13.87 4.15 -19.31
C LEU A 109 -12.49 4.76 -19.56
N MET A 110 -12.13 5.83 -18.85
CA MET A 110 -10.86 6.53 -19.04
C MET A 110 -9.78 5.98 -18.11
N ASN A 111 -8.68 5.49 -18.67
CA ASN A 111 -7.47 5.14 -17.95
C ASN A 111 -6.50 6.34 -17.96
N HIS A 112 -6.33 6.94 -16.79
CA HIS A 112 -5.39 8.04 -16.58
C HIS A 112 -3.99 7.58 -16.11
N ARG A 113 -3.80 6.29 -15.84
CA ARG A 113 -2.56 5.75 -15.27
C ARG A 113 -1.61 5.29 -16.34
N SER A 114 -2.00 4.26 -17.08
CA SER A 114 -1.12 3.43 -17.89
C SER A 114 -1.05 3.93 -19.33
N ALA A 115 0.13 3.79 -19.93
CA ALA A 115 0.36 4.05 -21.33
C ALA A 115 -0.47 3.12 -22.25
N PRO A 116 -0.79 3.52 -23.49
CA PRO A 116 -1.73 2.80 -24.35
C PRO A 116 -1.40 1.32 -24.57
N ARG A 117 -0.13 0.97 -24.84
CA ARG A 117 0.25 -0.44 -25.05
C ARG A 117 0.01 -1.30 -23.81
N LEU A 118 0.20 -0.74 -22.61
CA LEU A 118 -0.12 -1.42 -21.35
C LEU A 118 -1.63 -1.64 -21.19
N VAL A 119 -2.45 -0.67 -21.62
CA VAL A 119 -3.92 -0.80 -21.59
C VAL A 119 -4.41 -1.85 -22.60
N VAL A 120 -3.80 -1.91 -23.79
CA VAL A 120 -4.07 -2.98 -24.77
C VAL A 120 -3.75 -4.35 -24.18
N LEU A 121 -2.58 -4.51 -23.53
CA LEU A 121 -2.24 -5.77 -22.84
C LEU A 121 -3.25 -6.11 -21.73
N GLN A 122 -3.74 -5.12 -20.99
CA GLN A 122 -4.80 -5.33 -19.98
C GLN A 122 -6.10 -5.81 -20.61
N GLN A 123 -6.51 -5.27 -21.77
CA GLN A 123 -7.72 -5.65 -22.48
C GLN A 123 -7.66 -7.08 -23.03
N GLU A 124 -6.50 -7.53 -23.50
CA GLU A 124 -6.29 -8.92 -23.95
C GLU A 124 -6.58 -9.95 -22.85
N MET A 125 -6.53 -9.55 -21.57
CA MET A 125 -6.86 -10.43 -20.45
C MET A 125 -8.37 -10.51 -20.13
N TYR A 126 -9.22 -9.63 -20.68
CA TYR A 126 -10.62 -9.51 -20.22
C TYR A 126 -11.41 -10.81 -20.39
N ALA A 127 -11.20 -11.51 -21.51
CA ALA A 127 -11.82 -12.80 -21.74
C ALA A 127 -11.43 -13.83 -20.66
N SER A 128 -10.14 -13.93 -20.33
CA SER A 128 -9.63 -14.83 -19.28
C SER A 128 -10.15 -14.46 -17.89
N LEU A 129 -10.40 -13.17 -17.65
CA LEU A 129 -10.98 -12.63 -16.42
C LEU A 129 -12.51 -12.75 -16.34
N LYS A 130 -13.16 -13.32 -17.36
CA LYS A 130 -14.64 -13.42 -17.49
C LYS A 130 -15.32 -12.05 -17.50
N GLU A 131 -14.62 -11.05 -18.00
CA GLU A 131 -15.12 -9.68 -18.13
C GLU A 131 -15.57 -9.39 -19.56
N LYS A 132 -16.55 -8.51 -19.69
CA LYS A 132 -17.01 -8.08 -21.01
C LYS A 132 -15.99 -7.14 -21.65
N ALA A 133 -15.71 -7.38 -22.93
CA ALA A 133 -14.96 -6.42 -23.75
C ALA A 133 -15.59 -5.03 -23.59
N THR A 134 -14.74 -4.08 -23.21
CA THR A 134 -15.15 -2.69 -22.95
C THR A 134 -14.06 -1.82 -23.52
N GLU A 135 -14.45 -0.83 -24.33
CA GLU A 135 -13.52 0.14 -24.90
C GLU A 135 -13.05 1.08 -23.78
N VAL A 136 -11.74 1.07 -23.55
CA VAL A 136 -11.08 1.92 -22.54
C VAL A 136 -10.31 3.00 -23.28
N CYS A 137 -10.60 4.26 -22.98
CA CYS A 137 -9.85 5.39 -23.48
C CYS A 137 -8.60 5.61 -22.63
N VAL A 138 -7.54 6.11 -23.24
CA VAL A 138 -6.30 6.47 -22.55
C VAL A 138 -6.20 7.99 -22.50
N SER A 139 -5.68 8.54 -21.40
CA SER A 139 -5.54 10.00 -21.26
C SER A 139 -4.53 10.59 -22.24
N ASP A 140 -4.79 11.80 -22.72
CA ASP A 140 -4.01 12.56 -23.72
C ASP A 140 -2.56 12.89 -23.35
N LYS A 141 -2.09 12.49 -22.16
CA LYS A 141 -0.68 12.67 -21.75
C LYS A 141 0.27 11.65 -22.37
N TRP A 142 -0.26 10.60 -22.99
CA TRP A 142 0.51 9.52 -23.62
C TRP A 142 0.45 9.62 -25.13
N ALA A 143 1.56 9.29 -25.79
CA ALA A 143 1.57 8.99 -27.22
C ALA A 143 1.00 7.58 -27.48
N GLU A 144 0.50 7.35 -28.69
CA GLU A 144 -0.16 6.10 -29.08
C GLU A 144 0.74 4.86 -28.91
N ASP A 145 2.03 5.00 -29.19
CA ASP A 145 3.02 3.91 -29.11
C ASP A 145 3.67 3.77 -27.73
N ASP A 146 3.30 4.60 -26.74
CA ASP A 146 3.87 4.53 -25.40
C ASP A 146 3.44 3.23 -24.69
N GLY A 147 4.38 2.68 -23.91
CA GLY A 147 4.14 1.51 -23.06
C GLY A 147 5.09 0.36 -23.39
N ASP A 148 6.20 0.28 -22.67
CA ASP A 148 7.18 -0.79 -22.88
C ASP A 148 6.74 -2.06 -22.16
N ILE A 149 6.70 -3.17 -22.90
CA ILE A 149 6.36 -4.49 -22.36
C ILE A 149 7.51 -5.43 -22.73
N ALA A 150 8.11 -6.08 -21.75
CA ALA A 150 9.19 -7.04 -21.97
C ALA A 150 8.95 -8.36 -21.23
N LEU A 151 9.46 -9.45 -21.80
CA LEU A 151 9.58 -10.76 -21.16
C LEU A 151 11.05 -11.20 -21.19
N ILE A 152 11.66 -11.31 -20.02
CA ILE A 152 13.03 -11.81 -19.84
C ILE A 152 12.97 -13.29 -19.48
N ILE A 153 13.63 -14.13 -20.26
CA ILE A 153 13.80 -15.57 -20.03
C ILE A 153 15.25 -15.82 -19.66
N ALA A 154 15.51 -16.12 -18.38
CA ALA A 154 16.84 -16.31 -17.84
C ALA A 154 17.19 -17.78 -17.59
N GLY A 155 18.46 -18.15 -17.84
CA GLY A 155 19.01 -19.47 -17.54
C GLY A 155 19.05 -19.80 -16.05
N ASP A 156 19.36 -18.80 -15.23
CA ASP A 156 19.30 -18.86 -13.77
C ASP A 156 19.08 -17.48 -13.14
N GLU A 157 18.96 -17.45 -11.82
CA GLU A 157 18.64 -16.24 -11.05
C GLU A 157 19.76 -15.19 -11.06
N GLN A 158 21.01 -15.57 -11.33
CA GLN A 158 22.11 -14.61 -11.48
C GLN A 158 22.02 -13.90 -12.82
N LEU A 159 21.70 -14.63 -13.90
CA LEU A 159 21.43 -14.03 -15.20
C LEU A 159 20.17 -13.15 -15.18
N GLU A 160 19.12 -13.60 -14.48
CA GLU A 160 17.91 -12.79 -14.25
C GLU A 160 18.26 -11.49 -13.52
N ALA A 161 19.05 -11.59 -12.44
CA ALA A 161 19.49 -10.43 -11.67
C ALA A 161 20.28 -9.44 -12.52
N GLY A 162 21.27 -9.91 -13.28
CA GLY A 162 22.05 -9.05 -14.17
C GLY A 162 21.19 -8.33 -15.21
N ALA A 163 20.26 -9.03 -15.86
CA ALA A 163 19.39 -8.44 -16.88
C ALA A 163 18.41 -7.42 -16.30
N VAL A 164 17.76 -7.74 -15.18
CA VAL A 164 16.83 -6.83 -14.49
C VAL A 164 17.56 -5.60 -13.95
N SER A 165 18.70 -5.81 -13.28
CA SER A 165 19.50 -4.70 -12.74
C SER A 165 20.03 -3.78 -13.82
N ALA A 166 20.46 -4.31 -14.98
CA ALA A 166 20.90 -3.48 -16.10
C ALA A 166 19.77 -2.56 -16.62
N ASP A 167 18.57 -3.10 -16.80
CA ASP A 167 17.41 -2.32 -17.26
C ASP A 167 16.97 -1.27 -16.21
N ILE A 168 17.01 -1.61 -14.92
CA ILE A 168 16.75 -0.65 -13.82
C ILE A 168 17.79 0.48 -13.83
N LEU A 169 19.08 0.15 -13.98
CA LEU A 169 20.18 1.13 -14.01
C LEU A 169 20.04 2.07 -15.21
N GLU A 170 19.66 1.55 -16.37
CA GLU A 170 19.38 2.35 -17.56
C GLU A 170 18.26 3.37 -17.28
N ARG A 171 17.16 2.93 -16.66
CA ARG A 171 16.04 3.83 -16.30
C ARG A 171 16.43 4.90 -15.30
N ILE A 172 17.23 4.55 -14.29
CA ILE A 172 17.76 5.51 -13.32
C ILE A 172 18.68 6.52 -14.03
N SER A 173 19.55 6.06 -14.93
CA SER A 173 20.41 6.94 -15.72
C SER A 173 19.63 7.86 -16.67
N GLY A 174 18.45 7.40 -17.12
CA GLY A 174 17.47 8.18 -17.87
C GLY A 174 16.63 9.15 -17.00
N GLY A 175 16.91 9.25 -15.70
CA GLY A 175 16.31 10.23 -14.80
C GLY A 175 15.13 9.73 -13.97
N LYS A 176 14.78 8.43 -14.02
CA LYS A 176 13.77 7.86 -13.13
C LYS A 176 14.30 7.75 -11.71
N LYS A 177 13.48 8.10 -10.73
CA LYS A 177 13.86 7.91 -9.33
C LYS A 177 13.74 6.43 -8.95
N PRO A 178 14.59 5.90 -8.04
CA PRO A 178 14.50 4.52 -7.60
C PRO A 178 13.11 4.13 -7.09
N ASN A 179 12.43 5.02 -6.35
CA ASN A 179 11.09 4.76 -5.80
C ASN A 179 9.95 4.79 -6.84
N GLU A 180 10.24 5.21 -8.07
CA GLU A 180 9.31 5.12 -9.21
C GLU A 180 9.41 3.78 -9.95
N ILE A 181 10.35 2.92 -9.53
CA ILE A 181 10.62 1.61 -10.10
C ILE A 181 10.30 0.55 -9.06
N CYS A 182 9.39 -0.38 -9.36
CA CYS A 182 8.98 -1.41 -8.38
C CYS A 182 9.24 -2.82 -8.88
N ILE A 183 9.66 -3.69 -7.96
CA ILE A 183 9.75 -5.13 -8.19
C ILE A 183 8.61 -5.83 -7.44
N LEU A 184 7.80 -6.56 -8.17
CA LEU A 184 6.68 -7.34 -7.66
C LEU A 184 7.00 -8.83 -7.69
N CYS A 185 6.57 -9.54 -6.66
CA CYS A 185 6.61 -11.00 -6.58
C CYS A 185 5.22 -11.55 -6.25
N LYS A 186 4.90 -12.76 -6.71
CA LYS A 186 3.66 -13.44 -6.31
C LYS A 186 3.75 -13.97 -4.89
N GLN A 187 4.91 -14.50 -4.54
CA GLN A 187 5.26 -15.08 -3.25
C GLN A 187 6.22 -14.17 -2.48
N LEU A 188 6.75 -14.64 -1.34
CA LEU A 188 7.68 -13.88 -0.50
C LEU A 188 8.88 -13.35 -1.30
N PRO A 189 9.13 -12.03 -1.34
CA PRO A 189 10.18 -11.46 -2.17
C PRO A 189 11.60 -11.97 -1.88
N GLN A 190 11.88 -12.40 -0.65
CA GLN A 190 13.18 -12.97 -0.28
C GLN A 190 13.56 -14.18 -1.15
N ASN A 191 12.58 -14.93 -1.65
CA ASN A 191 12.82 -16.13 -2.44
C ASN A 191 13.10 -15.85 -3.92
N TYR A 192 12.81 -14.63 -4.40
CA TYR A 192 12.84 -14.31 -5.83
C TYR A 192 13.77 -13.12 -6.15
N ALA A 193 13.84 -12.13 -5.26
CA ALA A 193 14.52 -10.86 -5.54
C ALA A 193 15.88 -10.71 -4.85
N SER A 194 16.32 -11.65 -4.01
CA SER A 194 17.57 -11.52 -3.26
C SER A 194 18.81 -11.33 -4.15
N ALA A 195 18.89 -12.03 -5.28
CA ALA A 195 19.98 -11.85 -6.25
C ALA A 195 19.94 -10.46 -6.91
N ILE A 196 18.74 -9.96 -7.24
CA ILE A 196 18.54 -8.62 -7.82
C ILE A 196 18.96 -7.53 -6.82
N ILE A 197 18.58 -7.68 -5.54
CA ILE A 197 18.98 -6.75 -4.47
C ILE A 197 20.51 -6.68 -4.37
N ALA A 198 21.17 -7.84 -4.34
CA ALA A 198 22.62 -7.94 -4.25
C ALA A 198 23.30 -7.34 -5.49
N GLU A 199 22.73 -7.53 -6.68
CA GLU A 199 23.26 -6.99 -7.93
C GLU A 199 23.12 -5.45 -7.99
N LEU A 200 21.94 -4.91 -7.68
CA LEU A 200 21.72 -3.46 -7.59
C LEU A 200 22.67 -2.79 -6.58
N ALA A 201 22.91 -3.45 -5.44
CA ALA A 201 23.81 -2.95 -4.41
C ALA A 201 25.26 -2.78 -4.91
N LYS A 202 25.74 -3.64 -5.82
CA LYS A 202 27.08 -3.49 -6.45
C LYS A 202 27.21 -2.19 -7.23
N HIS A 203 26.09 -1.65 -7.70
CA HIS A 203 26.01 -0.40 -8.46
C HIS A 203 25.55 0.79 -7.60
N GLY A 204 25.50 0.65 -6.27
CA GLY A 204 25.07 1.71 -5.36
C GLY A 204 23.57 2.01 -5.40
N VAL A 205 22.76 1.18 -6.07
CA VAL A 205 21.31 1.33 -6.09
C VAL A 205 20.71 0.54 -4.94
N ARG A 206 19.97 1.23 -4.09
CA ARG A 206 19.28 0.62 -2.96
C ARG A 206 17.98 -0.04 -3.44
N ALA A 207 17.75 -1.27 -3.01
CA ALA A 207 16.49 -1.97 -3.19
C ALA A 207 16.12 -2.68 -1.89
N ARG A 208 14.84 -2.66 -1.51
CA ARG A 208 14.41 -3.18 -0.21
C ARG A 208 13.04 -3.81 -0.24
N ILE A 209 12.81 -4.73 0.69
CA ILE A 209 11.52 -5.39 0.86
C ILE A 209 10.61 -4.50 1.71
N GLU A 210 9.52 -4.01 1.12
CA GLU A 210 8.66 -2.97 1.69
C GLU A 210 7.67 -3.46 2.76
N THR A 211 7.46 -4.77 2.89
CA THR A 211 6.37 -5.34 3.72
C THR A 211 6.31 -4.75 5.13
N ASP A 212 7.46 -4.67 5.79
CA ASP A 212 7.56 -4.22 7.18
C ASP A 212 7.54 -2.70 7.30
N TYR A 213 8.21 -1.99 6.39
CA TYR A 213 8.19 -0.53 6.33
C TYR A 213 6.78 0.00 6.09
N GLN A 214 6.05 -0.53 5.10
CA GLN A 214 4.68 -0.12 4.81
C GLN A 214 3.72 -0.41 5.95
N ASP A 215 3.90 -1.52 6.65
CA ASP A 215 3.04 -1.85 7.80
C ASP A 215 3.31 -0.89 8.96
N LEU A 216 4.58 -0.55 9.23
CA LEU A 216 4.96 0.42 10.25
C LEU A 216 4.47 1.83 9.91
N ILE A 217 4.72 2.34 8.71
CA ILE A 217 4.35 3.71 8.31
C ILE A 217 2.84 3.97 8.43
N LYS A 218 2.01 2.91 8.32
CA LYS A 218 0.55 3.01 8.47
C LYS A 218 0.08 3.04 9.91
N GLU A 219 0.94 2.71 10.88
CA GLU A 219 0.58 2.71 12.29
C GLU A 219 0.50 4.15 12.83
N PRO A 220 -0.62 4.56 13.45
CA PRO A 220 -0.80 5.93 13.95
C PRO A 220 0.33 6.45 14.83
N ILE A 221 0.92 5.60 15.69
CA ILE A 221 2.04 6.00 16.53
C ILE A 221 3.32 6.23 15.72
N VAL A 222 3.61 5.38 14.73
CA VAL A 222 4.80 5.53 13.88
C VAL A 222 4.67 6.75 12.99
N ASP A 223 3.50 7.01 12.41
CA ASP A 223 3.21 8.22 11.63
C ASP A 223 3.41 9.50 12.47
N LEU A 224 2.94 9.49 13.73
CA LEU A 224 3.21 10.57 14.68
C LEU A 224 4.70 10.75 14.96
N LEU A 225 5.44 9.66 15.17
CA LEU A 225 6.88 9.69 15.42
C LEU A 225 7.64 10.24 14.22
N ILE A 226 7.37 9.77 12.99
CA ILE A 226 8.00 10.25 11.76
C ILE A 226 7.77 11.76 11.59
N LYS A 227 6.52 12.22 11.72
CA LYS A 227 6.20 13.65 11.60
C LYS A 227 6.89 14.47 12.68
N PHE A 228 6.92 13.99 13.91
CA PHE A 228 7.65 14.65 14.99
C PHE A 228 9.14 14.75 14.68
N MET A 229 9.77 13.67 14.23
CA MET A 229 11.20 13.63 13.89
C MET A 229 11.56 14.56 12.73
N LEU A 230 10.70 14.67 11.70
CA LEU A 230 10.84 15.63 10.61
C LEU A 230 10.76 17.08 11.12
N CYS A 231 9.70 17.39 11.87
CA CYS A 231 9.45 18.72 12.43
C CYS A 231 10.53 19.16 13.44
N ALA A 232 11.12 18.22 14.18
CA ALA A 232 12.17 18.51 15.14
C ALA A 232 13.44 19.00 14.45
N TYR A 233 13.77 18.45 13.28
CA TYR A 233 14.97 18.81 12.54
C TYR A 233 14.77 20.07 11.68
N ASP A 234 13.67 20.11 10.91
CA ASP A 234 13.25 21.28 10.12
C ASP A 234 11.89 21.84 10.60
N ARG A 235 11.91 23.09 11.06
CA ARG A 235 10.69 23.75 11.54
C ARG A 235 9.76 24.20 10.40
N LYS A 236 10.18 24.11 9.13
CA LYS A 236 9.40 24.52 7.94
C LYS A 236 8.35 23.49 7.50
N HIS A 237 7.75 22.78 8.45
CA HIS A 237 6.67 21.81 8.19
C HIS A 237 5.37 22.22 8.92
N PRO A 238 4.65 23.26 8.46
CA PRO A 238 3.45 23.77 9.15
C PRO A 238 2.36 22.70 9.29
N ASN A 239 2.13 21.89 8.27
CA ASN A 239 1.17 20.80 8.32
C ASN A 239 1.57 19.69 9.33
N GLY A 240 2.88 19.42 9.44
CA GLY A 240 3.39 18.46 10.41
C GLY A 240 3.18 18.95 11.85
N TRP A 241 3.50 20.22 12.12
CA TRP A 241 3.25 20.84 13.42
C TRP A 241 1.77 20.86 13.78
N ASN A 242 0.88 21.17 12.83
CA ASN A 242 -0.56 21.12 13.05
C ASN A 242 -1.02 19.71 13.42
N PHE A 243 -0.59 18.69 12.67
CA PHE A 243 -0.92 17.29 12.97
C PHE A 243 -0.44 16.85 14.35
N ILE A 244 0.80 17.21 14.73
CA ILE A 244 1.35 16.90 16.06
C ILE A 244 0.54 17.61 17.16
N GLY A 245 0.21 18.89 16.95
CA GLY A 245 -0.60 19.68 17.87
C GLY A 245 -2.00 19.12 18.09
N GLU A 246 -2.70 18.78 17.00
CA GLU A 246 -4.02 18.11 17.04
C GLU A 246 -3.93 16.76 17.76
N SER A 247 -2.91 15.95 17.43
CA SER A 247 -2.68 14.66 18.09
C SER A 247 -2.47 14.83 19.59
N LEU A 248 -1.73 15.87 20.01
CA LEU A 248 -1.48 16.18 21.41
C LEU A 248 -2.77 16.60 22.12
N VAL A 249 -3.55 17.50 21.52
CA VAL A 249 -4.85 17.92 22.04
C VAL A 249 -5.78 16.72 22.25
N GLU A 250 -5.85 15.83 21.26
CA GLU A 250 -6.68 14.62 21.33
C GLU A 250 -6.21 13.64 22.40
N LEU A 251 -4.90 13.40 22.53
CA LEU A 251 -4.34 12.47 23.52
C LEU A 251 -4.51 12.98 24.96
N TRP A 252 -4.36 14.29 25.16
CA TRP A 252 -4.44 14.90 26.49
C TRP A 252 -5.85 15.36 26.87
N GLY A 253 -6.79 15.39 25.92
CA GLY A 253 -8.18 15.79 26.15
C GLY A 253 -8.32 17.28 26.45
N ILE A 254 -7.44 18.12 25.89
CA ILE A 254 -7.45 19.58 26.10
C ILE A 254 -8.61 20.15 25.28
N GLY A 255 -9.78 20.36 25.88
CA GLY A 255 -10.92 20.95 25.19
C GLY A 255 -10.71 22.44 24.86
N GLU A 256 -11.47 22.98 23.90
CA GLU A 256 -11.47 24.44 23.56
C GLU A 256 -11.78 25.36 24.76
N THR A 257 -12.36 24.80 25.83
CA THR A 257 -12.76 25.52 27.05
C THR A 257 -11.84 25.31 28.25
N GLN A 258 -10.83 24.43 28.15
CA GLN A 258 -9.80 24.30 29.20
C GLN A 258 -8.71 25.35 29.00
N GLU A 259 -8.33 26.02 30.10
CA GLU A 259 -7.47 27.20 30.17
C GLU A 259 -6.33 27.21 29.14
N ASN A 260 -6.25 28.28 28.34
CA ASN A 260 -5.17 28.56 27.38
C ASN A 260 -3.76 28.19 27.93
N GLY A 261 -3.55 28.32 29.25
CA GLY A 261 -2.30 27.98 29.92
C GLY A 261 -1.82 26.53 29.77
N VAL A 262 -2.70 25.53 29.79
CA VAL A 262 -2.29 24.11 29.68
C VAL A 262 -1.85 23.80 28.25
N TYR A 263 -2.60 24.29 27.26
CA TYR A 263 -2.23 24.18 25.85
C TYR A 263 -0.89 24.88 25.58
N ASP A 264 -0.72 26.10 26.07
CA ASP A 264 0.51 26.89 25.91
C ASP A 264 1.70 26.24 26.61
N GLU A 265 1.51 25.62 27.78
CA GLU A 265 2.55 24.84 28.45
C GLU A 265 2.96 23.61 27.63
N MET A 266 1.98 22.87 27.10
CA MET A 266 2.23 21.67 26.30
C MET A 266 2.94 21.99 24.98
N GLN A 267 2.55 23.10 24.32
CA GLN A 267 3.25 23.62 23.15
C GLN A 267 4.70 23.99 23.48
N ARG A 268 4.94 24.68 24.59
CA ARG A 268 6.32 25.00 25.03
C ARG A 268 7.15 23.73 25.30
N LYS A 269 6.57 22.73 25.97
CA LYS A 269 7.26 21.44 26.22
C LYS A 269 7.56 20.69 24.92
N LEU A 270 6.63 20.70 23.97
CA LEU A 270 6.80 20.09 22.65
C LEU A 270 7.98 20.72 21.89
N VAL A 271 8.06 22.06 21.88
CA VAL A 271 9.18 22.78 21.24
C VAL A 271 10.50 22.47 21.93
N ASN A 272 10.53 22.42 23.26
CA ASN A 272 11.72 22.06 24.02
C ASN A 272 12.19 20.63 23.74
N LEU A 273 11.24 19.68 23.61
CA LEU A 273 11.55 18.30 23.24
C LEU A 273 12.15 18.24 21.82
N ALA A 274 11.54 18.93 20.85
CA ALA A 274 12.05 19.00 19.49
C ALA A 274 13.48 19.57 19.44
N ASP A 275 13.75 20.63 20.20
CA ASP A 275 15.11 21.21 20.30
C ASP A 275 16.12 20.25 20.94
N THR A 276 15.68 19.47 21.92
CA THR A 276 16.52 18.44 22.55
C THR A 276 16.86 17.35 21.55
N VAL A 277 15.86 16.80 20.85
CA VAL A 277 16.04 15.75 19.84
C VAL A 277 16.93 16.25 18.71
N LYS A 278 16.74 17.49 18.24
CA LYS A 278 17.58 18.11 17.22
C LYS A 278 19.05 18.17 17.65
N LYS A 279 19.32 18.61 18.88
CA LYS A 279 20.69 18.67 19.42
C LYS A 279 21.33 17.29 19.52
N THR A 280 20.58 16.29 19.98
CA THR A 280 21.09 14.91 20.03
C THR A 280 21.35 14.37 18.62
N ALA A 281 20.45 14.59 17.67
CA ALA A 281 20.63 14.17 16.28
C ALA A 281 21.87 14.81 15.63
N GLN A 282 22.22 16.06 15.98
CA GLN A 282 23.44 16.72 15.52
C GLN A 282 24.73 16.11 16.09
N GLN A 283 24.65 15.45 17.25
CA GLN A 283 25.78 14.74 17.85
C GLN A 283 25.91 13.30 17.31
N GLY A 284 24.87 12.81 16.66
CA GLY A 284 24.73 11.45 16.20
C GLY A 284 24.16 10.51 17.27
N PHE A 285 23.68 9.36 16.82
CA PHE A 285 23.16 8.30 17.69
C PHE A 285 23.99 7.02 17.55
N ASP A 286 24.41 6.45 18.68
CA ASP A 286 24.54 5.00 18.79
C ASP A 286 23.18 4.35 19.11
N GLY A 287 23.13 3.02 19.17
CA GLY A 287 21.88 2.29 19.41
C GLY A 287 21.26 2.61 20.78
N VAL A 288 22.06 2.90 21.80
CA VAL A 288 21.57 3.23 23.15
C VAL A 288 21.01 4.65 23.18
N GLN A 289 21.71 5.61 22.59
CA GLN A 289 21.26 6.99 22.46
C GLN A 289 19.96 7.08 21.66
N TRP A 290 19.83 6.27 20.60
CA TRP A 290 18.60 6.18 19.82
C TRP A 290 17.44 5.64 20.67
N HIS A 291 17.65 4.52 21.36
CA HIS A 291 16.66 3.92 22.26
C HIS A 291 16.15 4.93 23.30
N ASP A 292 17.06 5.62 23.98
CA ASP A 292 16.73 6.61 25.01
C ASP A 292 15.98 7.82 24.45
N THR A 293 16.36 8.27 23.26
CA THR A 293 15.74 9.39 22.56
C THR A 293 14.32 9.02 22.13
N LEU A 294 14.14 7.88 21.48
CA LEU A 294 12.83 7.36 21.07
C LEU A 294 11.91 7.16 22.28
N GLY A 295 12.42 6.55 23.35
CA GLY A 295 11.69 6.39 24.61
C GLY A 295 11.26 7.73 25.22
N THR A 296 12.09 8.77 25.11
CA THR A 296 11.77 10.12 25.59
C THR A 296 10.64 10.75 24.77
N ILE A 297 10.67 10.62 23.44
CA ILE A 297 9.61 11.09 22.56
C ILE A 297 8.29 10.38 22.88
N ILE A 298 8.30 9.05 22.99
CA ILE A 298 7.09 8.27 23.28
C ILE A 298 6.51 8.60 24.65
N ARG A 299 7.36 8.74 25.68
CA ARG A 299 6.91 9.11 27.04
C ARG A 299 6.26 10.50 27.06
N PHE A 300 6.73 11.45 26.25
CA PHE A 300 6.12 12.77 26.12
C PHE A 300 4.66 12.70 25.63
N PHE A 301 4.38 11.84 24.64
CA PHE A 301 3.01 11.61 24.16
C PHE A 301 2.16 10.70 25.07
N SER A 302 2.76 10.17 26.15
CA SER A 302 2.17 9.23 27.11
C SER A 302 1.71 7.91 26.49
N ILE A 303 2.42 6.83 26.83
CA ILE A 303 2.08 5.45 26.44
C ILE A 303 0.64 5.11 26.86
N GLU A 304 0.22 5.53 28.06
CA GLU A 304 -1.13 5.27 28.56
C GLU A 304 -2.21 5.94 27.71
N LYS A 305 -1.99 7.20 27.30
CA LYS A 305 -2.93 7.95 26.45
C LYS A 305 -2.99 7.37 25.04
N ILE A 306 -1.84 7.00 24.49
CA ILE A 306 -1.75 6.33 23.19
C ILE A 306 -2.54 5.01 23.21
N LYS A 307 -2.28 4.14 24.21
CA LYS A 307 -3.01 2.87 24.38
C LYS A 307 -4.49 3.09 24.65
N ALA A 308 -4.88 4.18 25.35
CA ALA A 308 -6.29 4.53 25.56
C ALA A 308 -7.00 4.93 24.27
N LYS A 309 -6.35 5.71 23.41
CA LYS A 309 -6.88 6.16 22.10
C LYS A 309 -6.93 5.03 21.08
N PHE A 310 -5.94 4.15 21.09
CA PHE A 310 -5.82 3.02 20.15
C PHE A 310 -5.86 1.69 20.91
N PRO A 311 -7.05 1.12 21.17
CA PRO A 311 -7.20 -0.09 21.99
C PRO A 311 -6.45 -1.32 21.49
N ALA A 312 -6.10 -1.38 20.19
CA ALA A 312 -5.27 -2.43 19.63
C ALA A 312 -3.92 -2.56 20.35
N TYR A 313 -3.33 -1.42 20.77
CA TYR A 313 -2.06 -1.37 21.48
C TYR A 313 -2.12 -1.87 22.94
N LYS A 314 -3.32 -2.18 23.46
CA LYS A 314 -3.49 -2.85 24.77
C LYS A 314 -3.34 -4.38 24.69
N GLN A 315 -3.31 -4.94 23.49
CA GLN A 315 -3.33 -6.39 23.30
C GLN A 315 -1.92 -6.98 23.41
N GLY A 316 -1.64 -7.70 24.51
CA GLY A 316 -0.36 -8.39 24.70
C GLY A 316 0.83 -7.44 24.58
N ALA A 317 1.88 -7.91 23.90
CA ALA A 317 3.12 -7.15 23.64
C ALA A 317 3.05 -6.30 22.36
N HIS A 318 1.88 -6.18 21.71
CA HIS A 318 1.79 -5.60 20.36
C HIS A 318 2.39 -4.20 20.22
N PHE A 319 2.17 -3.32 21.21
CA PHE A 319 2.76 -1.98 21.19
C PHE A 319 4.28 -2.02 21.30
N ASP A 320 4.81 -2.86 22.20
CA ASP A 320 6.24 -2.94 22.47
C ASP A 320 6.97 -3.57 21.27
N ASP A 321 6.42 -4.66 20.70
CA ASP A 321 6.92 -5.30 19.48
C ASP A 321 6.94 -4.32 18.28
N LEU A 322 5.91 -3.46 18.19
CA LEU A 322 5.81 -2.46 17.13
C LEU A 322 6.90 -1.40 17.24
N ILE A 323 7.10 -0.87 18.45
CA ILE A 323 8.12 0.14 18.72
C ILE A 323 9.51 -0.43 18.53
N GLU A 324 9.79 -1.64 19.02
CA GLU A 324 11.07 -2.32 18.82
C GLU A 324 11.37 -2.51 17.32
N LYS A 325 10.36 -2.92 16.54
CA LYS A 325 10.51 -3.10 15.09
C LYS A 325 10.78 -1.77 14.38
N PHE A 326 10.06 -0.70 14.76
CA PHE A 326 10.32 0.65 14.26
C PHE A 326 11.73 1.13 14.61
N GLU A 327 12.13 0.97 15.87
CA GLU A 327 13.43 1.37 16.39
C GLU A 327 14.57 0.72 15.60
N ASN A 328 14.52 -0.60 15.41
CA ASN A 328 15.53 -1.37 14.72
C ASN A 328 15.62 -1.03 13.22
N LEU A 329 14.48 -0.93 12.54
CA LEU A 329 14.47 -0.59 11.12
C LEU A 329 14.90 0.85 10.87
N PHE A 330 14.44 1.80 11.68
CA PHE A 330 14.88 3.18 11.57
C PHE A 330 16.38 3.32 11.83
N PHE A 331 16.91 2.64 12.86
CA PHE A 331 18.35 2.69 13.14
C PHE A 331 19.18 2.08 12.01
N THR A 332 18.69 1.02 11.36
CA THR A 332 19.33 0.46 10.15
C THR A 332 19.42 1.51 9.04
N GLU A 333 18.33 2.25 8.82
CA GLU A 333 18.29 3.31 7.81
C GLU A 333 19.17 4.52 8.18
N TYR A 334 19.26 4.84 9.47
CA TYR A 334 20.14 5.87 10.01
C TYR A 334 21.63 5.55 9.82
N VAL A 335 22.04 4.32 10.13
CA VAL A 335 23.41 3.85 9.89
C VAL A 335 23.71 3.87 8.39
N ALA A 336 22.77 3.41 7.56
CA ALA A 336 22.94 3.41 6.11
C ALA A 336 22.97 4.83 5.50
N ALA A 337 22.39 5.82 6.18
CA ALA A 337 22.49 7.24 5.85
C ALA A 337 23.77 7.92 6.39
N CYS A 338 24.72 7.13 6.94
CA CYS A 338 25.93 7.63 7.57
C CYS A 338 25.65 8.67 8.68
N GLY A 339 24.54 8.50 9.38
CA GLY A 339 24.12 9.39 10.47
C GLY A 339 23.39 10.66 10.04
N ASP A 340 23.10 10.85 8.74
CA ASP A 340 22.25 11.94 8.27
C ASP A 340 20.78 11.69 8.68
N TRP A 341 20.27 12.54 9.56
CA TRP A 341 18.93 12.42 10.13
C TRP A 341 17.80 12.53 9.10
N ASN A 342 17.89 13.50 8.19
CA ASN A 342 16.83 13.71 7.20
C ASN A 342 16.84 12.57 6.18
N LEU A 343 18.04 12.22 5.69
CA LEU A 343 18.19 11.11 4.76
C LEU A 343 17.76 9.78 5.39
N ALA A 344 17.98 9.57 6.69
CA ALA A 344 17.48 8.40 7.41
C ALA A 344 15.95 8.30 7.39
N ILE A 345 15.26 9.43 7.62
CA ILE A 345 13.80 9.48 7.56
C ILE A 345 13.29 9.25 6.14
N GLU A 346 13.88 9.93 5.14
CA GLU A 346 13.55 9.75 3.72
C GLU A 346 13.79 8.30 3.28
N ASN A 347 14.91 7.70 3.71
CA ASN A 347 15.20 6.30 3.48
C ASN A 347 14.16 5.39 4.13
N PHE A 348 13.81 5.61 5.41
CA PHE A 348 12.77 4.85 6.10
C PHE A 348 11.42 4.92 5.35
N CYS A 349 11.07 6.10 4.85
CA CYS A 349 9.89 6.34 4.01
C CYS A 349 9.99 5.77 2.59
N GLY A 350 11.17 5.29 2.17
CA GLY A 350 11.39 4.60 0.90
C GLY A 350 11.62 5.52 -0.29
N GLU A 351 12.02 6.79 -0.05
CA GLU A 351 12.13 7.79 -1.11
C GLU A 351 13.30 7.53 -2.09
N HIS A 352 14.34 6.82 -1.63
CA HIS A 352 15.59 6.63 -2.38
C HIS A 352 15.91 5.16 -2.67
N SER A 353 14.91 4.29 -2.70
CA SER A 353 15.11 2.86 -2.93
C SER A 353 14.11 2.29 -3.92
N VAL A 354 14.49 1.24 -4.65
CA VAL A 354 13.60 0.41 -5.46
C VAL A 354 12.74 -0.46 -4.52
N PRO A 355 11.42 -0.19 -4.37
CA PRO A 355 10.55 -1.00 -3.53
C PRO A 355 10.31 -2.39 -4.11
N ILE A 356 10.45 -3.40 -3.26
CA ILE A 356 10.19 -4.81 -3.57
C ILE A 356 9.06 -5.31 -2.68
N MET A 357 8.01 -5.87 -3.26
CA MET A 357 6.86 -6.34 -2.49
C MET A 357 6.07 -7.45 -3.18
N THR A 358 5.10 -8.00 -2.46
CA THR A 358 4.14 -8.91 -3.08
C THR A 358 3.10 -8.14 -3.88
N ILE A 359 2.49 -8.77 -4.88
CA ILE A 359 1.40 -8.13 -5.66
C ILE A 359 0.26 -7.65 -4.76
N HIS A 360 -0.10 -8.42 -3.73
CA HIS A 360 -1.12 -8.02 -2.76
C HIS A 360 -0.78 -6.72 -2.03
N LYS A 361 0.49 -6.51 -1.66
CA LYS A 361 0.97 -5.28 -1.02
C LYS A 361 1.02 -4.09 -1.97
N SER A 362 1.15 -4.33 -3.27
CA SER A 362 1.15 -3.29 -4.30
C SER A 362 -0.23 -2.72 -4.63
N LYS A 363 -1.31 -3.35 -4.14
CA LYS A 363 -2.68 -2.92 -4.46
C LYS A 363 -2.92 -1.48 -3.99
N GLY A 364 -3.43 -0.66 -4.89
CA GLY A 364 -3.61 0.78 -4.70
C GLY A 364 -2.39 1.64 -5.01
N LEU A 365 -1.19 1.05 -5.18
CA LEU A 365 0.03 1.76 -5.57
C LEU A 365 0.18 1.80 -7.10
N GLU A 366 1.11 2.61 -7.58
CA GLU A 366 1.42 2.79 -8.99
C GLU A 366 2.86 3.28 -9.18
N TYR A 367 3.52 2.80 -10.24
CA TYR A 367 4.95 3.04 -10.49
C TYR A 367 5.19 3.35 -11.96
N SER A 368 6.23 4.11 -12.26
CA SER A 368 6.65 4.39 -13.63
C SER A 368 7.01 3.07 -14.33
N ALA A 369 7.88 2.27 -13.71
CA ALA A 369 8.28 0.96 -14.19
C ALA A 369 7.97 -0.14 -13.17
N VAL A 370 7.49 -1.30 -13.65
CA VAL A 370 7.20 -2.47 -12.81
C VAL A 370 7.89 -3.71 -13.36
N TYR A 371 8.60 -4.44 -12.50
CA TYR A 371 9.19 -5.74 -12.80
C TYR A 371 8.41 -6.82 -12.06
N PHE A 372 7.72 -7.70 -12.77
CA PHE A 372 7.12 -8.88 -12.17
C PHE A 372 8.09 -10.06 -12.24
N VAL A 373 8.68 -10.38 -11.09
CA VAL A 373 9.69 -11.44 -10.96
C VAL A 373 9.05 -12.74 -10.49
N GLY A 374 9.40 -13.83 -11.17
CA GLY A 374 8.91 -15.16 -10.87
C GLY A 374 7.61 -15.50 -11.58
N LEU A 375 7.53 -15.27 -12.90
CA LEU A 375 6.44 -15.77 -13.75
C LEU A 375 6.59 -17.29 -13.96
N GLU A 376 6.42 -18.05 -12.87
CA GLU A 376 6.76 -19.47 -12.76
C GLU A 376 5.63 -20.27 -12.11
N ASP A 377 5.45 -21.53 -12.48
CA ASP A 377 4.46 -22.45 -11.89
C ASP A 377 4.64 -22.58 -10.38
N SER A 378 5.87 -22.49 -9.87
CA SER A 378 6.15 -22.57 -8.42
C SER A 378 5.64 -21.33 -7.67
N ALA A 379 5.70 -20.15 -8.29
CA ALA A 379 5.16 -18.92 -7.77
C ALA A 379 3.62 -18.94 -7.80
N PHE A 380 3.06 -19.56 -8.84
CA PHE A 380 1.61 -19.78 -9.03
C PHE A 380 1.20 -21.22 -8.71
N TRP A 381 1.73 -21.79 -7.61
CA TRP A 381 1.59 -23.23 -7.29
C TRP A 381 0.15 -23.75 -7.19
N ASN A 382 -0.83 -22.88 -6.91
CA ASN A 382 -2.24 -23.26 -6.80
C ASN A 382 -3.07 -22.92 -8.05
N PHE A 383 -2.45 -22.44 -9.13
CA PHE A 383 -3.14 -21.88 -10.30
C PHE A 383 -4.28 -22.76 -10.83
N ARG A 384 -4.06 -24.08 -10.89
CA ARG A 384 -5.06 -25.05 -11.38
C ARG A 384 -6.35 -25.07 -10.56
N ASN A 385 -6.26 -24.77 -9.27
CA ASN A 385 -7.42 -24.78 -8.35
C ASN A 385 -8.04 -23.38 -8.17
N GLN A 386 -7.32 -22.31 -8.48
CA GLN A 386 -7.79 -20.92 -8.31
C GLN A 386 -7.47 -20.00 -9.53
N PRO A 387 -7.70 -20.44 -10.77
CA PRO A 387 -7.21 -19.72 -11.95
C PRO A 387 -7.77 -18.30 -12.04
N ASP A 388 -9.02 -18.09 -11.63
CA ASP A 388 -9.64 -16.76 -11.65
C ASP A 388 -8.93 -15.76 -10.72
N GLU A 389 -8.50 -16.19 -9.53
CA GLU A 389 -7.82 -15.32 -8.55
C GLU A 389 -6.38 -15.02 -8.98
N ASP A 390 -5.68 -16.01 -9.52
CA ASP A 390 -4.32 -15.81 -10.01
C ASP A 390 -4.27 -14.98 -11.30
N ARG A 391 -5.30 -15.06 -12.17
CA ARG A 391 -5.49 -14.11 -13.29
C ARG A 391 -5.72 -12.69 -12.81
N CYS A 392 -6.58 -12.50 -11.80
CA CYS A 392 -6.75 -11.18 -11.17
C CYS A 392 -5.44 -10.69 -10.57
N THR A 393 -4.64 -11.57 -9.98
CA THR A 393 -3.33 -11.24 -9.42
C THR A 393 -2.36 -10.79 -10.50
N PHE A 394 -2.27 -11.51 -11.62
CA PHE A 394 -1.46 -11.09 -12.77
C PHE A 394 -1.95 -9.73 -13.34
N PHE A 395 -3.27 -9.55 -13.46
CA PHE A 395 -3.86 -8.28 -13.89
C PHE A 395 -3.52 -7.12 -12.95
N VAL A 396 -3.57 -7.34 -11.63
CA VAL A 396 -3.18 -6.32 -10.64
C VAL A 396 -1.74 -5.90 -10.84
N ALA A 397 -0.81 -6.85 -11.00
CA ALA A 397 0.61 -6.56 -11.24
C ALA A 397 0.79 -5.67 -12.49
N LEU A 398 0.16 -6.04 -13.61
CA LEU A 398 0.16 -5.27 -14.84
C LEU A 398 -0.39 -3.85 -14.66
N SER A 399 -1.52 -3.72 -13.94
CA SER A 399 -2.20 -2.43 -13.72
C SER A 399 -1.45 -1.47 -12.77
N ARG A 400 -0.33 -1.89 -12.17
CA ARG A 400 0.52 -1.01 -11.35
C ARG A 400 1.45 -0.14 -12.19
N ALA A 401 1.74 -0.56 -13.42
CA ALA A 401 2.67 0.13 -14.33
C ALA A 401 2.01 1.35 -15.01
N LYS A 402 2.74 2.46 -15.04
CA LYS A 402 2.40 3.67 -15.80
C LYS A 402 3.03 3.63 -17.20
N GLU A 403 4.33 3.38 -17.28
CA GLU A 403 5.13 3.50 -18.51
C GLU A 403 5.64 2.16 -19.00
N SER A 404 6.11 1.29 -18.10
CA SER A 404 6.70 0.01 -18.51
C SER A 404 6.42 -1.13 -17.55
N VAL A 405 6.30 -2.34 -18.11
CA VAL A 405 6.19 -3.59 -17.36
C VAL A 405 7.14 -4.64 -17.94
N THR A 406 7.94 -5.25 -17.08
CA THR A 406 8.85 -6.34 -17.45
C THR A 406 8.49 -7.58 -16.66
N PHE A 407 8.27 -8.69 -17.35
CA PHE A 407 8.03 -10.00 -16.76
C PHE A 407 9.31 -10.81 -16.80
N THR A 408 9.60 -11.59 -15.76
CA THR A 408 10.77 -12.47 -15.76
C THR A 408 10.41 -13.92 -15.46
N PHE A 409 11.05 -14.81 -16.21
CA PHE A 409 11.06 -16.24 -15.96
C PHE A 409 12.48 -16.72 -15.77
N CYS A 410 12.74 -17.38 -14.65
CA CYS A 410 14.03 -17.97 -14.34
C CYS A 410 13.95 -19.49 -14.44
N LYS A 411 14.73 -20.11 -15.32
CA LYS A 411 14.72 -21.58 -15.50
C LYS A 411 15.21 -22.33 -14.25
N ARG A 412 16.15 -21.74 -13.50
CA ARG A 412 16.77 -22.37 -12.32
C ARG A 412 16.97 -21.37 -11.19
N ARG A 413 16.30 -21.61 -10.06
CA ARG A 413 16.47 -20.85 -8.81
C ARG A 413 17.17 -21.70 -7.75
N THR A 414 18.28 -21.23 -7.21
CA THR A 414 19.01 -21.89 -6.13
C THR A 414 18.30 -21.64 -4.80
N GLY A 415 18.31 -22.60 -3.88
CA GLY A 415 17.68 -22.45 -2.56
C GLY A 415 16.16 -22.64 -2.53
N MET A 416 15.48 -22.78 -3.67
CA MET A 416 14.10 -23.24 -3.70
C MET A 416 14.01 -24.76 -3.54
N ARG A 417 12.91 -25.24 -2.93
CA ARG A 417 12.63 -26.68 -2.77
C ARG A 417 12.63 -27.43 -4.12
N TYR A 418 12.15 -26.77 -5.16
CA TYR A 418 12.18 -27.25 -6.54
C TYR A 418 12.97 -26.24 -7.36
N PRO A 419 14.27 -26.48 -7.60
CA PRO A 419 15.14 -25.49 -8.26
C PRO A 419 14.78 -25.23 -9.73
N MET A 420 14.41 -26.28 -10.47
CA MET A 420 14.03 -26.18 -11.88
C MET A 420 12.59 -25.67 -11.99
N GLN A 421 12.42 -24.53 -12.65
CA GLN A 421 11.12 -23.90 -12.83
C GLN A 421 10.50 -24.29 -14.16
N GLN A 422 9.17 -24.22 -14.20
CA GLN A 422 8.34 -24.45 -15.38
C GLN A 422 7.25 -23.37 -15.43
N HIS A 423 6.55 -23.27 -16.55
CA HIS A 423 5.39 -22.38 -16.72
C HIS A 423 4.23 -23.09 -17.43
N ASN A 424 4.14 -24.41 -17.26
CA ASN A 424 3.16 -25.25 -17.93
C ASN A 424 1.73 -24.96 -17.44
N ALA A 425 1.55 -24.70 -16.15
CA ALA A 425 0.24 -24.41 -15.58
C ALA A 425 -0.23 -22.99 -15.92
N ILE A 426 0.71 -22.03 -15.96
CA ILE A 426 0.45 -20.62 -16.26
C ILE A 426 0.75 -20.22 -17.71
N ASN A 427 0.82 -21.19 -18.62
CA ASN A 427 1.28 -20.93 -19.99
C ASN A 427 0.44 -19.88 -20.73
N GLU A 428 -0.83 -19.71 -20.33
CA GLU A 428 -1.69 -18.64 -20.86
C GLU A 428 -1.08 -17.23 -20.72
N PHE A 429 -0.26 -16.98 -19.69
CA PHE A 429 0.44 -15.70 -19.53
C PHE A 429 1.63 -15.57 -20.49
N PHE A 430 2.35 -16.68 -20.75
CA PHE A 430 3.44 -16.68 -21.73
C PHE A 430 2.91 -16.55 -23.15
N ASP A 431 1.86 -17.30 -23.49
CA ASP A 431 1.20 -17.20 -24.79
C ASP A 431 0.72 -15.78 -25.07
N LEU A 432 0.18 -15.10 -24.05
CA LEU A 432 -0.19 -13.69 -24.14
C LEU A 432 1.00 -12.78 -24.44
N LEU A 433 2.09 -12.91 -23.68
CA LEU A 433 3.28 -12.06 -23.83
C LEU A 433 4.07 -12.33 -25.12
N GLN A 434 4.02 -13.56 -25.64
CA GLN A 434 4.71 -13.95 -26.87
C GLN A 434 3.92 -13.68 -28.15
N LYS A 435 2.68 -13.17 -28.05
CA LYS A 435 1.94 -12.69 -29.22
C LYS A 435 2.75 -11.61 -29.96
N PRO A 436 2.85 -11.67 -31.31
CA PRO A 436 3.58 -10.66 -32.08
C PRO A 436 3.11 -9.24 -31.76
N GLY A 437 4.05 -8.34 -31.47
CA GLY A 437 3.77 -6.92 -31.16
C GLY A 437 3.36 -6.63 -29.72
N ILE A 438 3.15 -7.65 -28.86
CA ILE A 438 2.79 -7.43 -27.46
C ILE A 438 4.02 -7.09 -26.62
N ALA A 439 4.95 -8.03 -26.44
CA ALA A 439 6.15 -7.85 -25.62
C ALA A 439 7.43 -8.08 -26.42
N GLU A 440 8.49 -7.37 -26.03
CA GLU A 440 9.85 -7.70 -26.44
C GLU A 440 10.36 -8.91 -25.63
N VAL A 441 10.68 -10.02 -26.30
CA VAL A 441 11.15 -11.24 -25.63
C VAL A 441 12.68 -11.31 -25.69
N LYS A 442 13.33 -11.29 -24.53
CA LYS A 442 14.79 -11.38 -24.37
C LYS A 442 15.17 -12.69 -23.69
N THR A 443 16.07 -13.47 -24.28
CA THR A 443 16.62 -14.67 -23.64
C THR A 443 18.05 -14.39 -23.20
N VAL A 444 18.35 -14.62 -21.91
CA VAL A 444 19.69 -14.54 -21.33
C VAL A 444 20.08 -15.92 -20.82
N SER A 445 21.16 -16.48 -21.35
CA SER A 445 21.55 -17.88 -21.18
C SER A 445 23.00 -18.05 -20.80
#